data_AF-A0A524HMI6-F1
#
_entry.id   AF-A0A524HMI6-F1
#
_cell.length_a   1.000
_cell.length_b   1.000
_cell.length_c   1.000
_cell.angle_alpha   90.00
_cell.angle_beta   90.00
_cell.angle_gamma   90.00
#
_symmetry.space_group_name_H-M   'P 1'
#
loop_
_entity.id
_entity.type
_entity.pdbx_description
1 polymer ?
#
loop_
_entity_poly.entity_id
_entity_poly.type
_entity_poly.pdbx_seq_one_letter_code
_entity_poly.pdbx_strand_id
1 'polypeptide(L)'
;LEGLSERGAAPEITAKHIRDCAGIIVADANTLKAWRKEETRTTYVFDIRTRDEFEAGHFPGARHVAGGQLVQNIDRHAVVQNARIVLSDDDGVRATSVALWLRRMGWTDVAIAPLTGEEGWEIGRDRPTHPLLSPNISYIDPPALKQRLKGHDILLVDLAASRAYRAGHIAGAYFAIRSRLAKTLASLPQAQTLVLTSEEGTQAAFSFGDALGFSGEILVLSGGTRGWVEAGYALVSSSDRFADAPDDVMLKPSELSEGREAAMREYLAGSDDLLEKIARDRTLHLAAIPIIEQ
;
A
#
# COMPACT_ATOMS: atom_id res chain seq x y z
N LEU A 1 -22.46 -12.82 15.24
CA LEU A 1 -22.89 -11.41 15.35
C LEU A 1 -24.41 -11.32 15.49
N GLU A 2 -25.18 -12.10 14.73
CA GLU A 2 -26.65 -12.14 14.85
C GLU A 2 -27.17 -12.55 16.25
N GLY A 3 -26.62 -13.60 16.89
CA GLY A 3 -27.13 -14.05 18.20
C GLY A 3 -26.87 -13.16 19.42
N LEU A 4 -25.98 -12.16 19.32
CA LEU A 4 -25.75 -11.15 20.39
C LEU A 4 -26.48 -9.83 20.08
N SER A 5 -26.65 -9.51 18.79
CA SER A 5 -27.49 -8.42 18.31
C SER A 5 -28.97 -8.64 18.67
N GLU A 6 -29.44 -9.88 18.75
CA GLU A 6 -30.82 -10.20 19.16
C GLU A 6 -31.11 -9.94 20.65
N ARG A 7 -30.08 -9.72 21.49
CA ARG A 7 -30.25 -9.52 22.94
C ARG A 7 -30.24 -8.05 23.40
N GLY A 8 -30.20 -7.09 22.47
CA GLY A 8 -30.33 -5.66 22.77
C GLY A 8 -29.17 -5.05 23.58
N ALA A 9 -28.02 -5.72 23.65
CA ALA A 9 -26.83 -5.16 24.29
C ALA A 9 -26.18 -4.10 23.39
N ALA A 10 -25.72 -2.99 23.98
CA ALA A 10 -24.99 -1.95 23.26
C ALA A 10 -23.76 -2.55 22.53
N PRO A 11 -23.42 -2.09 21.31
CA PRO A 11 -22.30 -2.63 20.52
C PRO A 11 -20.98 -2.71 21.30
N GLU A 12 -20.71 -1.77 22.18
CA GLU A 12 -19.50 -1.69 23.01
C GLU A 12 -19.44 -2.79 24.06
N ILE A 13 -20.57 -3.15 24.66
CA ILE A 13 -20.68 -4.27 25.62
C ILE A 13 -20.39 -5.59 24.91
N THR A 14 -20.98 -5.75 23.72
CA THR A 14 -20.73 -6.92 22.88
C THR A 14 -19.26 -7.00 22.49
N ALA A 15 -18.66 -5.89 22.01
CA ALA A 15 -17.25 -5.83 21.66
C ALA A 15 -16.34 -6.17 22.86
N LYS A 16 -16.62 -5.62 24.05
CA LYS A 16 -15.89 -5.98 25.27
C LYS A 16 -15.94 -7.48 25.56
N HIS A 17 -17.11 -8.10 25.51
CA HIS A 17 -17.24 -9.54 25.73
C HIS A 17 -16.43 -10.36 24.73
N ILE A 18 -16.52 -10.03 23.43
CA ILE A 18 -15.75 -10.69 22.37
C ILE A 18 -14.24 -10.56 22.63
N ARG A 19 -13.79 -9.36 22.99
CA ARG A 19 -12.39 -9.07 23.28
C ARG A 19 -11.88 -9.93 24.44
N ASP A 20 -12.65 -10.00 25.52
CA ASP A 20 -12.29 -10.75 26.72
C ASP A 20 -12.24 -12.26 26.41
N CYS A 21 -13.22 -12.82 25.68
CA CYS A 21 -13.23 -14.22 25.24
C CYS A 21 -12.07 -14.57 24.31
N ALA A 22 -11.67 -13.65 23.42
CA ALA A 22 -10.59 -13.86 22.46
C ALA A 22 -9.18 -13.62 23.05
N GLY A 23 -9.11 -13.15 24.31
CA GLY A 23 -7.87 -12.77 24.98
C GLY A 23 -7.15 -11.59 24.32
N ILE A 24 -7.90 -10.68 23.70
CA ILE A 24 -7.36 -9.50 23.03
C ILE A 24 -7.12 -8.41 24.08
N ILE A 25 -5.90 -7.90 24.16
CA ILE A 25 -5.52 -6.91 25.18
C ILE A 25 -5.81 -5.49 24.71
N VAL A 26 -6.12 -4.61 25.65
CA VAL A 26 -6.21 -3.16 25.43
C VAL A 26 -4.89 -2.53 25.86
N ALA A 27 -4.20 -1.86 24.94
CA ALA A 27 -2.98 -1.14 25.20
C ALA A 27 -3.28 0.33 25.47
N ASP A 28 -2.93 0.82 26.66
CA ASP A 28 -2.99 2.25 26.96
C ASP A 28 -1.86 3.01 26.24
N ALA A 29 -1.90 4.34 26.31
CA ALA A 29 -0.90 5.19 25.66
C ALA A 29 0.54 4.90 26.11
N ASN A 30 0.75 4.54 27.38
CA ASN A 30 2.07 4.21 27.93
C ASN A 30 2.59 2.88 27.37
N THR A 31 1.73 1.86 27.32
CA THR A 31 2.02 0.56 26.74
C THR A 31 2.36 0.69 25.26
N LEU A 32 1.54 1.42 24.50
CA LEU A 32 1.81 1.68 23.08
C LEU A 32 3.16 2.39 22.87
N LYS A 33 3.45 3.41 23.70
CA LYS A 33 4.73 4.13 23.66
C LYS A 33 5.92 3.23 24.00
N ALA A 34 5.77 2.31 24.96
CA ALA A 34 6.79 1.34 25.31
C ALA A 34 7.05 0.35 24.16
N TRP A 35 5.99 -0.21 23.58
CA TRP A 35 6.09 -1.16 22.46
C TRP A 35 6.70 -0.55 21.20
N ARG A 36 6.46 0.74 20.93
CA ARG A 36 7.10 1.45 19.81
C ARG A 36 8.61 1.63 19.98
N LYS A 37 9.10 1.58 21.22
CA LYS A 37 10.53 1.69 21.55
C LYS A 37 11.21 0.32 21.71
N GLU A 38 10.44 -0.75 21.66
CA GLU A 38 10.95 -2.11 21.83
C GLU A 38 11.65 -2.57 20.56
N GLU A 39 12.98 -2.51 20.52
CA GLU A 39 13.77 -2.87 19.33
C GLU A 39 13.79 -4.38 19.05
N THR A 40 13.46 -5.21 20.04
CA THR A 40 13.41 -6.68 19.93
C THR A 40 12.15 -7.21 19.27
N ARG A 41 11.15 -6.36 19.01
CA ARG A 41 9.87 -6.75 18.41
C ARG A 41 9.44 -5.74 17.34
N THR A 42 8.94 -6.25 16.22
CA THR A 42 8.22 -5.40 15.27
C THR A 42 6.82 -5.11 15.79
N THR A 43 6.47 -3.83 15.90
CA THR A 43 5.12 -3.38 16.26
C THR A 43 4.54 -2.55 15.11
N TYR A 44 3.45 -3.03 14.52
CA TYR A 44 2.65 -2.28 13.55
C TYR A 44 1.48 -1.60 14.26
N VAL A 45 1.24 -0.32 13.95
CA VAL A 45 0.09 0.43 14.47
C VAL A 45 -0.78 0.86 13.29
N PHE A 46 -2.00 0.33 13.24
CA PHE A 46 -2.95 0.61 12.18
C PHE A 46 -4.16 1.37 12.73
N ASP A 47 -4.45 2.51 12.12
CA ASP A 47 -5.77 3.13 12.25
C ASP A 47 -6.70 2.51 11.22
N ILE A 48 -7.76 1.88 11.72
CA ILE A 48 -8.68 1.08 10.91
C ILE A 48 -9.99 1.79 10.59
N ARG A 49 -10.11 3.07 10.98
CA ARG A 49 -11.28 3.91 10.72
C ARG A 49 -11.34 4.32 9.24
N THR A 50 -12.33 5.13 8.87
CA THR A 50 -12.39 5.70 7.53
C THR A 50 -11.19 6.63 7.28
N ARG A 51 -10.92 6.92 6.00
CA ARG A 51 -9.84 7.83 5.62
C ARG A 51 -10.04 9.22 6.20
N ASP A 52 -11.25 9.73 6.16
CA ASP A 52 -11.56 11.08 6.64
C ASP A 52 -11.36 11.19 8.16
N GLU A 53 -11.77 10.17 8.92
CA GLU A 53 -11.52 10.10 10.37
C GLU A 53 -10.02 10.06 10.70
N PHE A 54 -9.24 9.30 9.94
CA PHE A 54 -7.79 9.24 10.10
C PHE A 54 -7.12 10.58 9.78
N GLU A 55 -7.45 11.16 8.63
CA GLU A 55 -6.86 12.42 8.18
C GLU A 55 -7.25 13.60 9.10
N ALA A 56 -8.39 13.52 9.80
CA ALA A 56 -8.79 14.49 10.83
C ALA A 56 -7.92 14.42 12.10
N GLY A 57 -7.32 13.27 12.41
CA GLY A 57 -6.45 13.10 13.57
C GLY A 57 -6.22 11.63 13.94
N HIS A 58 -4.95 11.26 14.15
CA HIS A 58 -4.55 9.88 14.47
C HIS A 58 -3.26 9.82 15.30
N PHE A 59 -2.96 8.65 15.87
CA PHE A 59 -1.70 8.44 16.59
C PHE A 59 -0.48 8.69 15.69
N PRO A 60 0.59 9.34 16.18
CA PRO A 60 1.81 9.58 15.41
C PRO A 60 2.38 8.33 14.78
N GLY A 61 2.72 8.35 13.48
CA GLY A 61 3.30 7.20 12.78
C GLY A 61 2.37 5.98 12.69
N ALA A 62 1.09 6.10 13.02
CA ALA A 62 0.09 5.09 12.65
C ALA A 62 -0.12 5.09 11.14
N ARG A 63 -0.39 3.92 10.57
CA ARG A 63 -0.68 3.76 9.14
C ARG A 63 -2.18 3.58 8.95
N HIS A 64 -2.75 4.26 7.97
CA HIS A 64 -4.16 4.11 7.65
C HIS A 64 -4.42 2.85 6.83
N VAL A 65 -5.25 1.94 7.36
CA VAL A 65 -5.77 0.80 6.59
C VAL A 65 -7.16 0.46 7.11
N ALA A 66 -8.21 0.78 6.34
CA ALA A 66 -9.59 0.48 6.74
C ALA A 66 -9.77 -0.99 7.14
N GLY A 67 -10.48 -1.26 8.24
CA GLY A 67 -10.48 -2.56 8.91
C GLY A 67 -10.73 -3.78 8.01
N GLY A 68 -11.75 -3.72 7.13
CA GLY A 68 -12.02 -4.80 6.18
C GLY A 68 -10.90 -5.03 5.17
N GLN A 69 -10.22 -3.96 4.74
CA GLN A 69 -9.06 -4.05 3.84
C GLN A 69 -7.84 -4.62 4.55
N LEU A 70 -7.66 -4.29 5.84
CA LEU A 70 -6.58 -4.84 6.64
C LEU A 70 -6.71 -6.36 6.78
N VAL A 71 -7.91 -6.88 7.08
CA VAL A 71 -8.14 -8.33 7.16
C VAL A 71 -7.87 -9.02 5.81
N GLN A 72 -8.30 -8.42 4.70
CA GLN A 72 -8.16 -9.02 3.37
C GLN A 72 -6.73 -8.96 2.80
N ASN A 73 -5.89 -8.02 3.25
CA ASN A 73 -4.59 -7.74 2.66
C ASN A 73 -3.49 -7.55 3.73
N ILE A 74 -3.60 -8.24 4.87
CA ILE A 74 -2.67 -8.06 6.00
C ILE A 74 -1.21 -8.30 5.58
N ASP A 75 -0.97 -9.20 4.64
CA ASP A 75 0.34 -9.51 4.06
C ASP A 75 1.03 -8.29 3.43
N ARG A 76 0.26 -7.35 2.87
CA ARG A 76 0.79 -6.12 2.27
C ARG A 76 1.16 -5.06 3.30
N HIS A 77 0.56 -5.15 4.49
CA HIS A 77 0.66 -4.12 5.52
C HIS A 77 1.57 -4.55 6.68
N ALA A 78 1.56 -5.83 7.04
CA ALA A 78 2.37 -6.45 8.08
C ALA A 78 3.13 -7.66 7.50
N VAL A 79 4.34 -7.41 7.01
CA VAL A 79 5.18 -8.41 6.34
C VAL A 79 5.94 -9.33 7.31
N VAL A 80 6.15 -8.88 8.55
CA VAL A 80 6.83 -9.68 9.58
C VAL A 80 5.80 -10.56 10.28
N GLN A 81 5.87 -11.87 10.06
CA GLN A 81 5.06 -12.85 10.77
C GLN A 81 5.28 -12.75 12.29
N ASN A 82 4.23 -12.94 13.08
CA ASN A 82 4.25 -12.84 14.54
C ASN A 82 4.67 -11.46 15.10
N ALA A 83 4.72 -10.43 14.25
CA ALA A 83 4.79 -9.06 14.70
C ALA A 83 3.57 -8.71 15.57
N ARG A 84 3.76 -7.74 16.44
CA ARG A 84 2.68 -7.17 17.24
C ARG A 84 1.84 -6.27 16.35
N ILE A 85 0.53 -6.52 16.31
CA ILE A 85 -0.44 -5.68 15.59
C ILE A 85 -1.24 -4.89 16.60
N VAL A 86 -1.19 -3.56 16.52
CA VAL A 86 -2.01 -2.66 17.32
C VAL A 86 -3.02 -2.00 16.42
N LEU A 87 -4.31 -2.14 16.75
CA LEU A 87 -5.41 -1.53 16.02
C LEU A 87 -5.96 -0.35 16.81
N SER A 88 -6.17 0.79 16.15
CA SER A 88 -6.84 1.95 16.75
C SER A 88 -8.16 2.26 16.05
N ASP A 89 -9.16 2.49 16.87
CA ASP A 89 -10.46 3.07 16.54
C ASP A 89 -10.92 3.98 17.70
N ASP A 90 -12.11 4.56 17.56
CA ASP A 90 -12.72 5.48 18.52
C ASP A 90 -13.53 4.78 19.62
N ASP A 91 -14.25 3.71 19.28
CA ASP A 91 -15.23 3.06 20.15
C ASP A 91 -14.84 1.62 20.59
N GLY A 92 -13.76 1.07 20.04
CA GLY A 92 -13.32 -0.31 20.28
C GLY A 92 -14.12 -1.38 19.54
N VAL A 93 -15.20 -1.03 18.84
CA VAL A 93 -16.12 -1.99 18.18
C VAL A 93 -15.50 -2.50 16.89
N ARG A 94 -14.98 -1.59 16.06
CA ARG A 94 -14.33 -1.92 14.78
C ARG A 94 -13.05 -2.72 15.03
N ALA A 95 -12.25 -2.28 15.99
CA ALA A 95 -10.97 -2.86 16.34
C ALA A 95 -11.13 -4.24 16.95
N THR A 96 -12.15 -4.47 17.78
CA THR A 96 -12.46 -5.81 18.30
C THR A 96 -12.78 -6.78 17.17
N SER A 97 -13.63 -6.38 16.23
CA SER A 97 -14.03 -7.25 15.10
C SER A 97 -12.84 -7.61 14.22
N VAL A 98 -11.99 -6.63 13.90
CA VAL A 98 -10.77 -6.84 13.10
C VAL A 98 -9.74 -7.69 13.86
N ALA A 99 -9.50 -7.39 15.15
CA ALA A 99 -8.54 -8.12 15.97
C ALA A 99 -8.92 -9.60 16.10
N LEU A 100 -10.21 -9.89 16.25
CA LEU A 100 -10.71 -11.25 16.26
C LEU A 100 -10.39 -11.99 14.94
N TRP A 101 -10.66 -11.37 13.80
CA TRP A 101 -10.34 -11.98 12.50
C TRP A 101 -8.84 -12.23 12.35
N LEU A 102 -8.00 -11.26 12.72
CA LEU A 102 -6.54 -11.44 12.72
C LEU A 102 -6.11 -12.60 13.60
N ARG A 103 -6.65 -12.71 14.82
CA ARG A 103 -6.39 -13.83 15.74
C ARG A 103 -6.81 -15.17 15.16
N ARG A 104 -7.97 -15.24 14.51
CA ARG A 104 -8.43 -16.44 13.80
C ARG A 104 -7.54 -16.81 12.61
N MET A 105 -6.95 -15.80 11.95
CA MET A 105 -5.96 -15.98 10.89
C MET A 105 -4.55 -16.33 11.39
N GLY A 106 -4.36 -16.51 12.70
CA GLY A 106 -3.10 -16.94 13.30
C GLY A 106 -2.18 -15.82 13.79
N TRP A 107 -2.61 -14.56 13.69
CA TRP A 107 -1.87 -13.45 14.30
C TRP A 107 -2.07 -13.48 15.81
N THR A 108 -1.07 -13.98 16.54
CA THR A 108 -1.23 -14.23 17.98
C THR A 108 -1.05 -12.98 18.85
N ASP A 109 -0.25 -12.00 18.42
CA ASP A 109 0.01 -10.77 19.19
C ASP A 109 -0.76 -9.60 18.59
N VAL A 110 -2.03 -9.48 18.98
CA VAL A 110 -2.95 -8.43 18.51
C VAL A 110 -3.53 -7.69 19.71
N ALA A 111 -3.45 -6.36 19.67
CA ALA A 111 -3.93 -5.46 20.71
C ALA A 111 -4.78 -4.34 20.13
N ILE A 112 -5.62 -3.74 20.98
CA ILE A 112 -6.43 -2.56 20.64
C ILE A 112 -5.87 -1.38 21.43
N ALA A 113 -5.59 -0.27 20.75
CA ALA A 113 -5.23 0.99 21.36
C ALA A 113 -6.36 2.00 21.14
N PRO A 114 -7.20 2.28 22.17
CA PRO A 114 -8.28 3.24 22.05
C PRO A 114 -7.70 4.63 21.80
N LEU A 115 -8.32 5.41 20.92
CA LEU A 115 -7.92 6.80 20.65
C LEU A 115 -8.26 7.72 21.82
N THR A 116 -7.45 7.68 22.87
CA THR A 116 -7.57 8.55 24.05
C THR A 116 -6.47 9.61 24.07
N GLY A 117 -6.84 10.85 24.34
CA GLY A 117 -5.91 11.98 24.42
C GLY A 117 -5.44 12.41 23.02
N GLU A 118 -5.87 13.60 22.59
CA GLU A 118 -5.54 14.16 21.28
C GLU A 118 -4.14 14.82 21.24
N GLU A 119 -3.45 14.87 22.39
CA GLU A 119 -2.13 15.48 22.49
C GLU A 119 -1.12 14.78 21.58
N GLY A 120 -0.61 15.55 20.61
CA GLY A 120 0.40 15.08 19.68
C GLY A 120 -0.14 14.24 18.53
N TRP A 121 -1.45 14.22 18.26
CA TRP A 121 -1.98 13.57 17.05
C TRP A 121 -1.41 14.17 15.77
N GLU A 122 -1.18 13.31 14.78
CA GLU A 122 -0.86 13.71 13.41
C GLU A 122 -2.15 13.95 12.62
N ILE A 123 -2.09 14.86 11.64
CA ILE A 123 -3.22 15.24 10.77
C ILE A 123 -2.80 15.02 9.31
N GLY A 124 -3.74 14.60 8.49
CA GLY A 124 -3.54 14.31 7.07
C GLY A 124 -3.11 12.87 6.82
N ARG A 125 -2.54 12.62 5.64
CA ARG A 125 -2.14 11.26 5.20
C ARG A 125 -0.93 10.75 5.96
N ASP A 126 -0.85 9.42 6.11
CA ASP A 126 0.35 8.77 6.62
C ASP A 126 1.52 9.05 5.67
N ARG A 127 2.66 9.42 6.24
CA ARG A 127 3.88 9.73 5.48
C ARG A 127 4.90 8.63 5.72
N PRO A 128 5.04 7.66 4.81
CA PRO A 128 6.08 6.65 4.96
C PRO A 128 7.45 7.33 5.01
N THR A 129 8.27 6.93 5.98
CA THR A 129 9.68 7.32 6.03
C THR A 129 10.41 6.59 4.91
N HIS A 130 10.82 7.35 3.90
CA HIS A 130 11.60 6.85 2.79
C HIS A 130 13.09 6.76 3.16
N PRO A 131 13.84 5.76 2.67
CA PRO A 131 15.29 5.77 2.75
C PRO A 131 15.85 7.08 2.18
N LEU A 132 16.99 7.52 2.70
CA LEU A 132 17.65 8.73 2.22
C LEU A 132 17.92 8.58 0.70
N LEU A 133 17.40 9.54 -0.07
CA LEU A 133 17.71 9.67 -1.48
C LEU A 133 19.17 10.07 -1.65
N SER A 134 19.77 9.71 -2.79
CA SER A 134 21.10 10.19 -3.13
C SER A 134 21.10 11.73 -3.17
N PRO A 135 22.10 12.40 -2.58
CA PRO A 135 22.11 13.87 -2.51
C PRO A 135 22.31 14.55 -3.87
N ASN A 136 22.73 13.81 -4.89
CA ASN A 136 23.14 14.34 -6.20
C ASN A 136 22.13 14.04 -7.31
N ILE A 137 20.83 14.04 -7.01
CA ILE A 137 19.79 13.87 -8.03
C ILE A 137 19.50 15.23 -8.67
N SER A 138 19.65 15.30 -9.99
CA SER A 138 19.24 16.46 -10.78
C SER A 138 17.74 16.38 -11.10
N TYR A 139 17.02 17.47 -10.86
CA TYR A 139 15.58 17.55 -11.09
C TYR A 139 15.25 18.51 -12.24
N ILE A 140 14.12 18.23 -12.90
CA ILE A 140 13.47 19.14 -13.84
C ILE A 140 12.03 19.37 -13.39
N ASP A 141 11.55 20.61 -13.46
CA ASP A 141 10.15 20.91 -13.16
C ASP A 141 9.24 20.64 -14.39
N PRO A 142 7.92 20.47 -14.18
CA PRO A 142 7.00 20.22 -15.29
C PRO A 142 7.05 21.29 -16.39
N PRO A 143 7.08 22.61 -16.10
CA PRO A 143 7.16 23.64 -17.14
C PRO A 143 8.42 23.57 -18.00
N ALA A 144 9.60 23.36 -17.40
CA ALA A 144 10.85 23.22 -18.14
C ALA A 144 10.86 21.95 -18.99
N LEU A 145 10.35 20.82 -18.47
CA LEU A 145 10.20 19.60 -19.25
C LEU A 145 9.28 19.82 -20.46
N LYS A 146 8.14 20.49 -20.27
CA LYS A 146 7.19 20.80 -21.35
C LYS A 146 7.83 21.63 -22.46
N GLN A 147 8.71 22.57 -22.11
CA GLN A 147 9.45 23.35 -23.10
C GLN A 147 10.48 22.50 -23.85
N ARG A 148 11.26 21.68 -23.14
CA ARG A 148 12.31 20.85 -23.76
C ARG A 148 11.75 19.73 -24.65
N LEU A 149 10.56 19.19 -24.35
CA LEU A 149 9.92 18.16 -25.17
C LEU A 149 9.66 18.60 -26.63
N LYS A 150 9.72 19.90 -26.95
CA LYS A 150 9.64 20.42 -28.33
C LYS A 150 10.88 20.12 -29.18
N GLY A 151 12.03 19.83 -28.56
CA GLY A 151 13.33 19.66 -29.21
C GLY A 151 13.68 18.23 -29.65
N HIS A 152 12.82 17.24 -29.38
CA HIS A 152 12.98 15.82 -29.75
C HIS A 152 14.24 15.07 -29.24
N ASP A 153 15.00 15.62 -28.30
CA ASP A 153 16.24 15.02 -27.77
C ASP A 153 16.10 14.48 -26.32
N ILE A 154 14.86 14.15 -25.94
CA ILE A 154 14.55 13.61 -24.61
C ILE A 154 14.00 12.20 -24.74
N LEU A 155 14.63 11.28 -24.01
CA LEU A 155 14.05 10.00 -23.67
C LEU A 155 13.29 10.14 -22.35
N LEU A 156 11.96 10.08 -22.41
CA LEU A 156 11.10 10.12 -21.22
C LEU A 156 10.72 8.70 -20.82
N VAL A 157 11.05 8.30 -19.59
CA VAL A 157 10.73 6.97 -19.04
C VAL A 157 9.84 7.13 -17.82
N ASP A 158 8.68 6.47 -17.86
CA ASP A 158 7.74 6.39 -16.75
C ASP A 158 7.91 5.04 -16.04
N LEU A 159 8.19 5.13 -14.74
CA LEU A 159 8.43 4.01 -13.84
C LEU A 159 7.26 3.75 -12.90
N ALA A 160 6.12 4.43 -13.08
CA ALA A 160 4.87 4.11 -12.38
C ALA A 160 4.42 2.67 -12.67
N ALA A 161 3.58 2.10 -11.81
CA ALA A 161 2.99 0.79 -12.08
C ALA A 161 2.26 0.79 -13.44
N SER A 162 2.31 -0.31 -14.19
CA SER A 162 1.74 -0.35 -15.55
C SER A 162 0.25 -0.04 -15.58
N ARG A 163 -0.48 -0.33 -14.48
CA ARG A 163 -1.87 0.09 -14.28
C ARG A 163 -2.02 1.61 -14.31
N ALA A 164 -1.19 2.33 -13.57
CA ALA A 164 -1.20 3.80 -13.49
C ALA A 164 -0.78 4.42 -14.83
N TYR A 165 0.29 3.90 -15.44
CA TYR A 165 0.73 4.32 -16.77
C TYR A 165 -0.40 4.22 -17.82
N ARG A 166 -1.13 3.09 -17.84
CA ARG A 166 -2.28 2.90 -18.75
C ARG A 166 -3.43 3.86 -18.46
N ALA A 167 -3.69 4.16 -17.19
CA ALA A 167 -4.72 5.12 -16.81
C ALA A 167 -4.39 6.53 -17.34
N GLY A 168 -3.11 6.92 -17.29
CA GLY A 168 -2.61 8.11 -17.98
C GLY A 168 -1.12 8.34 -17.73
N HIS A 169 -0.40 8.74 -18.78
CA HIS A 169 1.01 9.07 -18.74
C HIS A 169 1.34 10.28 -19.63
N ILE A 170 2.55 10.83 -19.49
CA ILE A 170 3.00 11.97 -20.29
C ILE A 170 3.23 11.52 -21.74
N ALA A 171 2.71 12.28 -22.71
CA ALA A 171 2.83 11.94 -24.13
C ALA A 171 4.29 11.68 -24.55
N GLY A 172 4.53 10.52 -25.16
CA GLY A 172 5.85 10.10 -25.63
C GLY A 172 6.70 9.35 -24.59
N ALA A 173 6.23 9.23 -23.34
CA ALA A 173 6.90 8.42 -22.34
C ALA A 173 6.96 6.93 -22.76
N TYR A 174 8.01 6.25 -22.33
CA TYR A 174 8.14 4.80 -22.37
C TYR A 174 7.88 4.24 -20.97
N PHE A 175 7.00 3.26 -20.85
CA PHE A 175 6.88 2.49 -19.61
C PHE A 175 8.08 1.55 -19.45
N ALA A 176 8.71 1.57 -18.29
CA ALA A 176 9.77 0.63 -17.92
C ALA A 176 9.64 0.18 -16.46
N ILE A 177 10.22 -0.98 -16.15
CA ILE A 177 10.25 -1.54 -14.79
C ILE A 177 11.62 -1.26 -14.17
N ARG A 178 11.64 -0.61 -12.99
CA ARG A 178 12.89 -0.20 -12.30
C ARG A 178 13.94 -1.32 -12.21
N SER A 179 13.54 -2.53 -11.83
CA SER A 179 14.47 -3.67 -11.68
C SER A 179 15.15 -4.12 -12.97
N ARG A 180 14.61 -3.69 -14.13
CA ARG A 180 15.13 -3.98 -15.47
C ARG A 180 15.74 -2.74 -16.13
N LEU A 181 15.65 -1.56 -15.50
CA LEU A 181 15.89 -0.26 -16.12
C LEU A 181 17.22 -0.16 -16.86
N ALA A 182 18.34 -0.56 -16.24
CA ALA A 182 19.65 -0.51 -16.87
C ALA A 182 19.71 -1.29 -18.20
N LYS A 183 19.06 -2.46 -18.26
CA LYS A 183 18.95 -3.27 -19.48
C LYS A 183 17.96 -2.64 -20.47
N THR A 184 16.83 -2.16 -19.99
CA THR A 184 15.78 -1.53 -20.81
C THR A 184 16.31 -0.29 -21.54
N LEU A 185 17.08 0.57 -20.85
CA LEU A 185 17.69 1.76 -21.42
C LEU A 185 18.62 1.45 -22.60
N ALA A 186 19.34 0.34 -22.57
CA ALA A 186 20.22 -0.07 -23.67
C ALA A 186 19.47 -0.43 -24.96
N SER A 187 18.16 -0.72 -24.88
CA SER A 187 17.30 -1.06 -26.02
C SER A 187 16.47 0.13 -26.55
N LEU A 188 16.42 1.23 -25.80
CA LEU A 188 15.65 2.40 -26.15
C LEU A 188 16.40 3.32 -27.12
N PRO A 189 15.69 4.23 -27.82
CA PRO A 189 16.33 5.21 -28.68
C PRO A 189 17.39 6.03 -27.94
N GLN A 190 18.48 6.35 -28.63
CA GLN A 190 19.50 7.25 -28.11
C GLN A 190 18.95 8.67 -27.97
N ALA A 191 19.31 9.35 -26.88
CA ALA A 191 18.95 10.72 -26.59
C ALA A 191 20.08 11.38 -25.77
N GLN A 192 20.19 12.71 -25.80
CA GLN A 192 21.14 13.42 -24.93
C GLN A 192 20.62 13.59 -23.50
N THR A 193 19.30 13.55 -23.30
CA THR A 193 18.68 13.69 -21.98
C THR A 193 17.72 12.53 -21.70
N LEU A 194 17.89 11.89 -20.54
CA LEU A 194 16.95 10.94 -19.95
C LEU A 194 16.17 11.64 -18.85
N VAL A 195 14.83 11.59 -18.93
CA VAL A 195 13.94 12.08 -17.87
C VAL A 195 13.19 10.89 -17.29
N LEU A 196 13.34 10.68 -15.98
CA LEU A 196 12.61 9.66 -15.24
C LEU A 196 11.40 10.29 -14.54
N THR A 197 10.24 9.66 -14.67
CA THR A 197 9.02 10.00 -13.91
C THR A 197 8.40 8.76 -13.27
N SER A 198 7.52 8.99 -12.30
CA SER A 198 6.64 8.03 -11.64
C SER A 198 5.45 8.83 -11.08
N GLU A 199 4.47 8.21 -10.43
CA GLU A 199 3.25 8.90 -9.97
C GLU A 199 3.54 10.18 -9.17
N GLU A 200 4.29 10.10 -8.05
CA GLU A 200 4.73 11.26 -7.27
C GLU A 200 6.21 11.63 -7.44
N GLY A 201 6.94 10.94 -8.31
CA GLY A 201 8.37 11.19 -8.56
C GLY A 201 9.32 10.46 -7.61
N THR A 202 8.85 9.98 -6.45
CA THR A 202 9.68 9.28 -5.45
C THR A 202 10.35 8.02 -6.01
N GLN A 203 9.60 7.18 -6.74
CA GLN A 203 10.16 5.96 -7.34
C GLN A 203 11.19 6.29 -8.43
N ALA A 204 10.93 7.33 -9.23
CA ALA A 204 11.87 7.83 -10.22
C ALA A 204 13.17 8.34 -9.57
N ALA A 205 13.06 9.07 -8.47
CA ALA A 205 14.22 9.54 -7.70
C ALA A 205 15.07 8.38 -7.18
N PHE A 206 14.44 7.33 -6.64
CA PHE A 206 15.16 6.12 -6.24
C PHE A 206 15.83 5.39 -7.39
N SER A 207 15.29 5.51 -8.60
CA SER A 207 15.79 4.83 -9.80
C SER A 207 16.94 5.58 -10.48
N PHE A 208 17.31 6.78 -9.99
CA PHE A 208 18.38 7.58 -10.57
C PHE A 208 19.72 6.82 -10.62
N GLY A 209 20.06 6.12 -9.53
CA GLY A 209 21.28 5.30 -9.46
C GLY A 209 21.30 4.16 -10.47
N ASP A 210 20.12 3.58 -10.76
CA ASP A 210 19.95 2.48 -11.71
C ASP A 210 20.14 2.93 -13.17
N ALA A 211 20.12 4.25 -13.42
CA ALA A 211 20.26 4.87 -14.73
C ALA A 211 21.67 5.45 -15.01
N LEU A 212 22.61 5.41 -14.05
CA LEU A 212 23.95 6.03 -14.17
C LEU A 212 24.81 5.51 -15.35
N GLY A 213 24.44 4.38 -15.96
CA GLY A 213 25.07 3.89 -17.20
C GLY A 213 24.63 4.64 -18.45
N PHE A 214 23.65 5.54 -18.36
CA PHE A 214 23.22 6.40 -19.46
C PHE A 214 24.28 7.47 -19.76
N SER A 215 24.64 7.65 -21.03
CA SER A 215 25.74 8.53 -21.44
C SER A 215 25.42 10.03 -21.43
N GLY A 216 24.14 10.39 -21.34
CA GLY A 216 23.68 11.78 -21.37
C GLY A 216 23.30 12.35 -20.00
N GLU A 217 22.61 13.49 -20.01
CA GLU A 217 22.04 14.11 -18.82
C GLU A 217 20.90 13.23 -18.27
N ILE A 218 20.89 12.98 -16.96
CA ILE A 218 19.80 12.25 -16.29
C ILE A 218 19.07 13.24 -15.37
N LEU A 219 17.76 13.34 -15.53
CA LEU A 219 16.88 14.22 -14.76
C LEU A 219 15.72 13.43 -14.17
N VAL A 220 15.22 13.85 -13.02
CA VAL A 220 13.98 13.35 -12.42
C VAL A 220 12.91 14.44 -12.48
N LEU A 221 11.71 14.09 -12.93
CA LEU A 221 10.58 15.03 -12.94
C LEU A 221 10.13 15.32 -11.51
N SER A 222 10.30 16.56 -11.07
CA SER A 222 9.87 17.02 -9.75
C SER A 222 8.35 16.88 -9.59
N GLY A 223 7.90 16.24 -8.52
CA GLY A 223 6.49 15.93 -8.27
C GLY A 223 5.90 14.82 -9.16
N GLY A 224 6.70 14.24 -10.07
CA GLY A 224 6.29 13.16 -10.96
C GLY A 224 5.16 13.52 -11.91
N THR A 225 4.45 12.51 -12.38
CA THR A 225 3.32 12.64 -13.29
C THR A 225 2.14 13.36 -12.63
N ARG A 226 2.00 13.27 -11.30
CA ARG A 226 1.04 14.09 -10.55
C ARG A 226 1.37 15.58 -10.62
N GLY A 227 2.63 15.96 -10.39
CA GLY A 227 3.10 17.34 -10.54
C GLY A 227 2.89 17.89 -11.96
N TRP A 228 2.99 17.04 -12.98
CA TRP A 228 2.65 17.40 -14.37
C TRP A 228 1.17 17.78 -14.54
N VAL A 229 0.26 17.00 -13.95
CA VAL A 229 -1.18 17.30 -13.95
C VAL A 229 -1.50 18.54 -13.14
N GLU A 230 -0.90 18.69 -11.96
CA GLU A 230 -1.06 19.88 -11.09
C GLU A 230 -0.59 21.16 -11.81
N ALA A 231 0.41 21.07 -12.68
CA ALA A 231 0.84 22.17 -13.56
C ALA A 231 -0.11 22.45 -14.75
N GLY A 232 -1.24 21.74 -14.84
CA GLY A 232 -2.27 21.91 -15.86
C GLY A 232 -1.98 21.23 -17.19
N TYR A 233 -1.03 20.29 -17.24
CA TYR A 233 -0.67 19.61 -18.47
C TYR A 233 -1.41 18.29 -18.65
N ALA A 234 -1.82 18.02 -19.90
CA ALA A 234 -2.57 16.82 -20.25
C ALA A 234 -1.71 15.54 -20.18
N LEU A 235 -2.37 14.45 -19.82
CA LEU A 235 -1.90 13.08 -19.99
C LEU A 235 -2.53 12.46 -21.24
N VAL A 236 -1.93 11.38 -21.73
CA VAL A 236 -2.51 10.50 -22.73
C VAL A 236 -2.75 9.12 -22.12
N SER A 237 -3.76 8.42 -22.62
CA SER A 237 -4.06 7.04 -22.22
C SER A 237 -3.90 6.16 -23.46
N SER A 238 -2.69 5.63 -23.67
CA SER A 238 -2.41 4.66 -24.73
C SER A 238 -1.45 3.57 -24.24
N SER A 239 -1.45 2.44 -24.94
CA SER A 239 -0.66 1.25 -24.58
C SER A 239 0.61 1.11 -25.44
N ASP A 240 1.00 2.17 -26.15
CA ASP A 240 1.78 1.99 -27.38
C ASP A 240 3.29 2.02 -27.17
N ARG A 241 3.76 2.25 -25.93
CA ARG A 241 5.18 2.43 -25.60
C ARG A 241 5.63 1.66 -24.35
N PHE A 242 5.33 0.37 -24.31
CA PHE A 242 5.89 -0.55 -23.33
C PHE A 242 7.34 -0.92 -23.72
N ALA A 243 8.33 -0.36 -23.02
CA ALA A 243 9.72 -0.79 -23.17
C ALA A 243 9.99 -2.13 -22.45
N ASP A 244 9.28 -2.34 -21.34
CA ASP A 244 9.20 -3.62 -20.64
C ASP A 244 7.80 -4.23 -20.79
N ALA A 245 7.73 -5.57 -20.81
CA ALA A 245 6.44 -6.26 -20.68
C ALA A 245 5.75 -5.81 -19.37
N PRO A 246 4.46 -5.43 -19.39
CA PRO A 246 3.77 -4.88 -18.22
C PRO A 246 3.30 -5.99 -17.26
N ASP A 247 4.26 -6.74 -16.71
CA ASP A 247 4.08 -7.89 -15.80
C ASP A 247 4.34 -7.54 -14.32
N ASP A 248 4.36 -6.25 -14.00
CA ASP A 248 4.62 -5.70 -12.67
C ASP A 248 3.39 -5.70 -11.74
N VAL A 249 2.20 -5.86 -12.31
CA VAL A 249 0.93 -5.81 -11.58
C VAL A 249 0.07 -7.02 -11.94
N MET A 250 -0.32 -7.78 -10.93
CA MET A 250 -1.41 -8.75 -11.08
C MET A 250 -2.75 -8.01 -11.16
N LEU A 251 -3.38 -8.04 -12.33
CA LEU A 251 -4.71 -7.48 -12.53
C LEU A 251 -5.76 -8.46 -12.01
N LYS A 252 -6.75 -7.94 -11.29
CA LYS A 252 -7.95 -8.71 -10.94
C LYS A 252 -8.69 -9.08 -12.23
N PRO A 253 -9.43 -10.20 -12.27
CA PRO A 253 -10.24 -10.55 -13.42
C PRO A 253 -11.16 -9.43 -13.91
N SER A 254 -11.69 -8.61 -13.00
CA SER A 254 -12.53 -7.45 -13.31
C SER A 254 -11.80 -6.28 -13.98
N GLU A 255 -10.48 -6.20 -13.82
CA GLU A 255 -9.64 -5.11 -14.37
C GLU A 255 -9.13 -5.41 -15.79
N LEU A 256 -9.30 -6.64 -16.29
CA LEU A 256 -8.86 -7.02 -17.63
C LEU A 256 -9.69 -6.30 -18.71
N SER A 257 -9.09 -5.91 -19.83
CA SER A 257 -9.83 -5.33 -20.96
C SER A 257 -10.61 -6.40 -21.74
N GLU A 258 -10.04 -7.61 -21.85
CA GLU A 258 -10.59 -8.76 -22.57
C GLU A 258 -10.51 -10.03 -21.71
N GLY A 259 -11.27 -11.07 -22.06
CA GLY A 259 -11.18 -12.38 -21.38
C GLY A 259 -11.67 -12.41 -19.92
N ARG A 260 -12.35 -11.36 -19.43
CA ARG A 260 -12.81 -11.22 -18.03
C ARG A 260 -13.59 -12.44 -17.52
N GLU A 261 -14.53 -12.96 -18.31
CA GLU A 261 -15.37 -14.10 -17.90
C GLU A 261 -14.57 -15.40 -17.75
N ALA A 262 -13.60 -15.62 -18.63
CA ALA A 262 -12.72 -16.79 -18.53
C ALA A 262 -11.82 -16.67 -17.30
N ALA A 263 -11.19 -15.50 -17.10
CA ALA A 263 -10.36 -15.23 -15.93
C ALA A 263 -11.14 -15.32 -14.61
N MET A 264 -12.40 -14.88 -14.59
CA MET A 264 -13.26 -15.00 -13.40
C MET A 264 -13.59 -16.47 -13.10
N ARG A 265 -13.91 -17.27 -14.13
CA ARG A 265 -14.15 -18.72 -13.95
C ARG A 265 -12.91 -19.43 -13.42
N GLU A 266 -11.73 -19.10 -13.93
CA GLU A 266 -10.46 -19.65 -13.46
C GLU A 266 -10.17 -19.26 -12.01
N TYR A 267 -10.38 -17.99 -11.66
CA TYR A 267 -10.25 -17.50 -10.28
C TYR A 267 -11.16 -18.26 -9.30
N LEU A 268 -12.42 -18.47 -9.67
CA LEU A 268 -13.38 -19.21 -8.84
C LEU A 268 -13.00 -20.70 -8.74
N ALA A 269 -12.63 -21.34 -9.86
CA ALA A 269 -12.19 -22.74 -9.85
C ALA A 269 -10.93 -22.95 -8.98
N GLY A 270 -10.01 -21.97 -8.97
CA GLY A 270 -8.83 -22.00 -8.10
C GLY A 270 -9.13 -21.95 -6.61
N SER A 271 -10.37 -21.61 -6.21
CA SER A 271 -10.79 -21.58 -4.80
C SER A 271 -11.30 -22.93 -4.29
N ASP A 272 -11.60 -23.88 -5.19
CA ASP A 272 -12.22 -25.16 -4.83
C ASP A 272 -11.31 -26.05 -3.97
N ASP A 273 -9.98 -25.95 -4.14
CA ASP A 273 -8.99 -26.74 -3.39
C ASP A 273 -8.26 -25.94 -2.29
N LEU A 274 -8.66 -24.68 -2.05
CA LEU A 274 -7.95 -23.79 -1.12
C LEU A 274 -7.96 -24.33 0.32
N LEU A 275 -9.08 -24.90 0.76
CA LEU A 275 -9.17 -25.52 2.09
C LEU A 275 -8.24 -26.73 2.22
N GLU A 276 -8.09 -27.52 1.16
CA GLU A 276 -7.15 -28.65 1.16
C GLU A 276 -5.70 -28.17 1.19
N LYS A 277 -5.37 -27.11 0.45
CA LYS A 277 -4.04 -26.47 0.47
C LYS A 277 -3.72 -25.96 1.88
N ILE A 278 -4.66 -25.25 2.50
CA ILE A 278 -4.56 -24.78 3.90
C ILE A 278 -4.34 -25.96 4.85
N ALA A 279 -5.11 -27.05 4.72
CA ALA A 279 -4.97 -28.21 5.59
C ALA A 279 -3.61 -28.94 5.44
N ARG A 280 -2.97 -28.83 4.27
CA ARG A 280 -1.64 -29.41 4.00
C ARG A 280 -0.50 -28.51 4.49
N ASP A 281 -0.73 -27.21 4.61
CA ASP A 281 0.28 -26.25 5.05
C ASP A 281 0.50 -26.32 6.56
N ARG A 282 1.71 -26.71 6.98
CA ARG A 282 2.06 -26.86 8.40
C ARG A 282 2.50 -25.56 9.06
N THR A 283 2.67 -24.49 8.29
CA THR A 283 3.12 -23.17 8.76
C THR A 283 1.95 -22.23 9.04
N LEU A 284 0.77 -22.56 8.54
CA LEU A 284 -0.45 -21.79 8.75
C LEU A 284 -1.18 -22.27 10.00
N HIS A 285 -1.35 -21.38 10.98
CA HIS A 285 -2.00 -21.69 12.25
C HIS A 285 -3.29 -20.90 12.41
N LEU A 286 -4.39 -21.40 11.83
CA LEU A 286 -5.71 -20.80 12.03
C LEU A 286 -6.28 -21.21 13.39
N ALA A 287 -6.87 -20.25 14.10
CA ALA A 287 -7.46 -20.48 15.41
C ALA A 287 -9.00 -20.44 15.33
N ALA A 288 -9.63 -21.51 15.81
CA ALA A 288 -11.07 -21.49 16.09
C ALA A 288 -11.29 -20.84 17.47
N ILE A 289 -11.60 -19.55 17.48
CA ILE A 289 -11.92 -18.81 18.71
C ILE A 289 -13.45 -18.78 18.86
N PRO A 290 -14.02 -19.52 19.83
CA PRO A 290 -15.45 -19.47 20.12
C PRO A 290 -15.80 -18.15 20.81
N ILE A 291 -16.95 -17.58 20.45
CA ILE A 291 -17.41 -16.24 20.89
C ILE A 291 -18.87 -16.28 21.37
N ILE A 292 -19.49 -17.45 21.25
CA ILE A 292 -20.85 -17.71 21.69
C ILE A 292 -20.70 -18.88 22.64
N GLU A 293 -20.91 -18.65 23.93
CA GLU A 293 -21.30 -19.73 24.83
C GLU A 293 -22.64 -20.28 24.33
N GLN A 294 -22.76 -21.62 24.27
CA GLN A 294 -24.06 -22.28 24.08
C GLN A 294 -25.05 -21.82 25.16
#